data_AF-A0ABD3W9Y6-F1
#
_entry.id   AF-A0ABD3W9Y6-F1
#
_cell.length_a   1.000
_cell.length_b   1.000
_cell.length_c   1.000
_cell.angle_alpha   90.00
_cell.angle_beta   90.00
_cell.angle_gamma   90.00
#
_symmetry.space_group_name_H-M   'P 1'
#
loop_
_entity.id
_entity.type
_entity.pdbx_description
1 polymer ?
#
loop_
_entity_poly.entity_id
_entity_poly.type
_entity_poly.pdbx_seq_one_letter_code
_entity_poly.pdbx_strand_id
1 'polypeptide(L)'
;MSDTRVITIAANKTSDTRVITIAANKMLDTRVITTAANKTSDTRVITIAANKTSDTRVITIAANKMSDNRVITIADNKTSDTRVITIAANKMSDTRVITIAANKTSDTRVITIAANKMSDTRVITIAANILWAEIL
;
A
#
# COMPACT_ATOMS: atom_id res chain seq x y z
N MET A 1 1.64 28.56 -6.27
CA MET A 1 1.15 27.20 -6.57
C MET A 1 0.18 26.81 -5.46
N SER A 2 -0.94 26.17 -5.78
CA SER A 2 -1.88 25.67 -4.76
C SER A 2 -1.46 24.28 -4.29
N ASP A 3 -1.43 24.07 -2.97
CA ASP A 3 -1.24 22.74 -2.38
C ASP A 3 -2.47 21.85 -2.68
N THR A 4 -2.35 20.94 -3.64
CA THR A 4 -3.39 19.96 -3.95
C THR A 4 -3.19 18.69 -3.12
N ARG A 5 -4.28 18.20 -2.52
CA ARG A 5 -4.32 16.99 -1.69
C ARG A 5 -5.33 15.99 -2.25
N VAL A 6 -4.87 14.78 -2.55
CA VAL A 6 -5.76 13.67 -2.95
C VAL A 6 -5.81 12.65 -1.81
N ILE A 7 -7.04 12.29 -1.42
CA ILE A 7 -7.32 11.33 -0.35
C ILE A 7 -8.31 10.30 -0.88
N THR A 8 -7.86 9.06 -1.02
CA THR A 8 -8.68 7.92 -1.46
C THR A 8 -8.83 6.94 -0.30
N ILE A 9 -10.07 6.70 0.14
CA ILE A 9 -10.41 5.84 1.27
C ILE A 9 -11.41 4.78 0.80
N ALA A 10 -11.11 3.51 1.08
CA ALA A 10 -12.04 2.40 0.91
C ALA A 10 -12.15 1.60 2.21
N ALA A 11 -13.38 1.24 2.60
CA ALA A 11 -13.66 0.48 3.81
C ALA A 11 -14.66 -0.64 3.51
N ASN A 12 -14.24 -1.90 3.64
CA ASN A 12 -15.07 -3.08 3.35
C ASN A 12 -15.29 -3.92 4.61
N LYS A 13 -16.52 -4.38 4.81
CA LYS A 13 -16.90 -5.31 5.88
C LYS A 13 -17.84 -6.37 5.31
N THR A 14 -17.36 -7.58 5.11
CA THR A 14 -18.09 -8.67 4.44
C THR A 14 -17.87 -10.02 5.14
N SER A 15 -18.61 -11.05 4.72
CA SER A 15 -18.40 -12.46 5.13
C SER A 15 -17.94 -13.33 3.96
N ASP A 16 -17.27 -12.72 2.97
CA ASP A 16 -17.14 -13.29 1.63
C ASP A 16 -15.73 -13.72 1.25
N THR A 17 -15.67 -14.65 0.29
CA THR A 17 -14.43 -15.28 -0.19
C THR A 17 -13.39 -14.32 -0.78
N ARG A 18 -13.75 -13.19 -1.39
CA ARG A 18 -12.77 -12.28 -2.02
C ARG A 18 -13.17 -10.80 -1.92
N VAL A 19 -12.28 -9.97 -1.37
CA VAL A 19 -12.37 -8.50 -1.41
C VAL A 19 -11.18 -7.94 -2.19
N ILE A 20 -11.47 -7.01 -3.11
CA ILE A 20 -10.45 -6.31 -3.91
C ILE A 20 -10.67 -4.80 -3.76
N THR A 21 -9.63 -4.09 -3.34
CA THR A 21 -9.59 -2.62 -3.28
C THR A 21 -8.50 -2.12 -4.23
N ILE A 22 -8.84 -1.18 -5.12
CA ILE A 22 -7.90 -0.57 -6.06
C ILE A 22 -8.03 0.95 -5.95
N ALA A 23 -6.90 1.64 -5.84
CA ALA A 23 -6.79 3.08 -5.94
C ALA A 23 -5.68 3.43 -6.94
N ALA A 24 -5.97 4.37 -7.85
CA ALA A 24 -5.02 4.85 -8.85
C ALA A 24 -5.06 6.38 -8.91
N ASN A 25 -3.95 7.04 -8.60
CA ASN A 25 -3.83 8.50 -8.58
C ASN A 25 -2.73 8.95 -9.55
N LYS A 26 -3.02 9.92 -10.42
CA LYS A 26 -2.09 10.44 -11.44
C LYS A 26 -2.25 11.97 -11.59
N MET A 27 -1.52 12.74 -10.79
CA MET A 27 -1.70 14.19 -10.66
C MET A 27 -0.39 14.93 -10.28
N LEU A 28 -0.39 16.26 -10.43
CA LEU A 28 0.65 17.15 -9.91
C LEU A 28 0.20 17.66 -8.53
N ASP A 29 0.47 16.86 -7.49
CA ASP A 29 0.02 17.10 -6.11
C ASP A 29 1.21 17.25 -5.17
N THR A 30 0.99 17.89 -4.01
CA THR A 30 2.01 17.93 -2.94
C THR A 30 1.83 16.79 -1.94
N ARG A 31 0.63 16.20 -1.79
CA ARG A 31 0.42 14.99 -0.97
C ARG A 31 -0.72 14.09 -1.44
N VAL A 32 -0.41 12.81 -1.62
CA VAL A 32 -1.38 11.74 -1.89
C VAL A 32 -1.48 10.77 -0.71
N ILE A 33 -2.71 10.44 -0.30
CA ILE A 33 -3.00 9.44 0.73
C ILE A 33 -3.98 8.41 0.17
N THR A 34 -3.57 7.15 0.12
CA THR A 34 -4.45 6.02 -0.19
C THR A 34 -4.60 5.16 1.07
N THR A 35 -5.83 4.90 1.50
CA THR A 35 -6.15 4.04 2.65
C THR A 35 -7.19 2.98 2.29
N ALA A 36 -6.88 1.72 2.57
CA ALA A 36 -7.80 0.60 2.47
C ALA A 36 -7.96 -0.07 3.83
N ALA A 37 -9.20 -0.25 4.29
CA ALA A 37 -9.52 -0.94 5.53
C ALA A 37 -10.49 -2.11 5.26
N ASN A 38 -10.07 -3.35 5.47
CA ASN A 38 -10.90 -4.53 5.20
C ASN A 38 -11.11 -5.36 6.47
N LYS A 39 -12.36 -5.76 6.73
CA LYS A 39 -12.73 -6.69 7.80
C LYS A 39 -13.59 -7.81 7.25
N THR A 40 -13.05 -9.01 7.14
CA THR A 40 -13.75 -10.18 6.57
C THR A 40 -13.69 -11.37 7.51
N SER A 41 -14.58 -12.35 7.34
CA SER A 41 -14.35 -13.70 7.89
C SER A 41 -13.50 -14.57 6.93
N ASP A 42 -13.50 -14.21 5.64
CA ASP A 42 -13.20 -15.08 4.48
C ASP A 42 -12.44 -14.35 3.35
N THR A 43 -12.21 -14.99 2.19
CA THR A 43 -11.08 -15.91 1.98
C THR A 43 -9.91 -15.35 1.17
N ARG A 44 -9.91 -14.04 0.88
CA ARG A 44 -8.78 -13.32 0.28
C ARG A 44 -9.01 -11.83 0.26
N VAL A 45 -8.01 -11.06 0.67
CA VAL A 45 -8.00 -9.60 0.50
C VAL A 45 -6.85 -9.19 -0.40
N ILE A 46 -7.16 -8.40 -1.43
CA ILE A 46 -6.19 -7.77 -2.32
C ILE A 46 -6.36 -6.26 -2.25
N THR A 47 -5.33 -5.54 -1.80
CA THR A 47 -5.27 -4.08 -1.85
C THR A 47 -4.19 -3.67 -2.85
N ILE A 48 -4.54 -2.80 -3.81
CA ILE A 48 -3.62 -2.26 -4.81
C ILE A 48 -3.70 -0.73 -4.76
N ALA A 49 -2.56 -0.08 -4.58
CA ALA A 49 -2.40 1.36 -4.72
C ALA A 49 -1.35 1.66 -5.81
N ALA A 50 -1.72 2.47 -6.79
CA ALA A 50 -0.83 2.94 -7.84
C ALA A 50 -0.80 4.47 -7.86
N ASN A 51 0.36 5.08 -7.62
CA ASN A 51 0.50 6.53 -7.55
C ASN A 51 1.58 7.01 -8.54
N LYS A 52 1.22 7.96 -9.41
CA LYS A 52 2.16 8.63 -10.33
C LYS A 52 2.06 10.15 -10.15
N THR A 53 3.04 10.75 -9.47
CA THR A 53 3.01 12.17 -9.05
C THR A 53 4.35 12.87 -9.33
N SER A 54 4.37 14.21 -9.28
CA SER A 54 5.61 14.98 -9.35
C SER A 54 6.25 15.22 -7.97
N ASP A 55 5.44 15.51 -6.92
CA ASP A 55 5.90 16.02 -5.62
C ASP A 55 5.05 15.47 -4.43
N THR A 56 5.17 15.95 -3.18
CA THR A 56 6.34 15.79 -2.30
C THR A 56 6.22 14.56 -1.36
N ARG A 57 5.05 13.90 -1.29
CA ARG A 57 4.80 12.85 -0.28
C ARG A 57 3.64 11.92 -0.62
N VAL A 58 3.93 10.63 -0.76
CA VAL A 58 2.94 9.57 -1.00
C VAL A 58 2.82 8.67 0.22
N ILE A 59 1.59 8.42 0.68
CA ILE A 59 1.30 7.50 1.79
C ILE A 59 0.26 6.47 1.35
N THR A 60 0.63 5.19 1.37
CA THR A 60 -0.28 4.07 1.16
C THR A 60 -0.44 3.30 2.47
N ILE A 61 -1.67 3.10 2.92
CA ILE A 61 -2.02 2.35 4.13
C ILE A 61 -3.02 1.24 3.78
N ALA A 62 -2.67 0.00 4.10
CA ALA A 62 -3.58 -1.15 4.03
C ALA A 62 -3.74 -1.74 5.44
N ALA A 63 -4.97 -1.81 5.95
CA ALA A 63 -5.29 -2.37 7.26
C ALA A 63 -6.32 -3.49 7.10
N ASN A 64 -5.95 -4.74 7.43
CA ASN A 64 -6.82 -5.90 7.26
C ASN A 64 -6.99 -6.66 8.58
N LYS A 65 -8.24 -7.00 8.93
CA LYS A 65 -8.56 -7.85 10.08
C LYS A 65 -9.44 -9.01 9.63
N MET A 66 -8.95 -10.23 9.74
CA MET A 66 -9.63 -11.43 9.26
C MET A 66 -9.60 -12.56 10.30
N SER A 67 -10.45 -13.58 10.17
CA SER A 67 -10.22 -14.87 10.84
C SER A 67 -9.12 -15.61 10.07
N ASP A 68 -9.41 -16.09 8.86
CA ASP A 68 -8.48 -16.98 8.16
C ASP A 68 -7.94 -16.33 6.86
N ASN A 69 -7.11 -17.06 6.09
CA ASN A 69 -6.82 -16.87 4.65
C ASN A 69 -5.58 -16.05 4.19
N ARG A 70 -5.65 -15.32 3.06
CA ARG A 70 -4.47 -14.74 2.36
C ARG A 70 -4.64 -13.26 2.04
N VAL A 71 -3.67 -12.45 2.46
CA VAL A 71 -3.58 -11.01 2.13
C VAL A 71 -2.53 -10.78 1.05
N ILE A 72 -2.87 -9.94 0.09
CA ILE A 72 -1.91 -9.35 -0.85
C ILE A 72 -2.08 -7.82 -0.79
N THR A 73 -1.03 -7.11 -0.39
CA THR A 73 -0.94 -5.64 -0.49
C THR A 73 0.11 -5.28 -1.51
N ILE A 74 -0.25 -4.47 -2.51
CA ILE A 74 0.64 -3.98 -3.56
C ILE A 74 0.59 -2.45 -3.53
N ALA A 75 1.75 -1.82 -3.42
CA ALA A 75 1.93 -0.39 -3.61
C ALA A 75 2.96 -0.17 -4.73
N ASP A 76 2.57 0.53 -5.79
CA ASP A 76 3.48 0.99 -6.85
C ASP A 76 3.47 2.53 -6.89
N ASN A 77 4.62 3.14 -6.62
CA ASN A 77 4.76 4.59 -6.52
C ASN A 77 5.87 5.06 -7.46
N LYS A 78 5.50 5.82 -8.49
CA LYS A 78 6.45 6.54 -9.35
C LYS A 78 6.35 8.04 -9.06
N THR A 79 7.40 8.62 -8.51
CA THR A 79 7.45 10.05 -8.18
C THR A 79 8.72 10.70 -8.72
N SER A 80 8.76 12.03 -8.77
CA SER A 80 10.03 12.75 -8.82
C SER A 80 10.57 12.82 -7.39
N ASP A 81 10.19 13.85 -6.63
CA ASP A 81 11.02 14.32 -5.51
C ASP A 81 10.28 14.16 -4.17
N THR A 82 10.22 12.93 -3.63
CA THR A 82 9.25 12.62 -2.55
C THR A 82 9.70 11.64 -1.46
N ARG A 83 9.07 11.80 -0.28
CA ARG A 83 9.06 10.79 0.78
C ARG A 83 7.89 9.82 0.60
N VAL A 84 8.19 8.55 0.29
CA VAL A 84 7.18 7.50 0.13
C VAL A 84 7.05 6.66 1.40
N ILE A 85 5.82 6.44 1.87
CA ILE A 85 5.53 5.61 3.05
C ILE A 85 4.46 4.57 2.67
N THR A 86 4.81 3.29 2.74
CA THR A 86 3.86 2.17 2.59
C THR A 86 3.71 1.46 3.94
N ILE A 87 2.48 1.33 4.43
CA ILE A 87 2.17 0.65 5.68
C ILE A 87 1.15 -0.46 5.40
N ALA A 88 1.51 -1.71 5.71
CA ALA A 88 0.59 -2.84 5.75
C ALA A 88 0.43 -3.31 7.20
N ALA A 89 -0.81 -3.31 7.71
CA ALA A 89 -1.14 -3.74 9.06
C ALA A 89 -2.18 -4.87 9.02
N ASN A 90 -1.82 -6.09 9.42
CA ASN A 90 -2.71 -7.25 9.35
C ASN A 90 -2.87 -7.93 10.72
N LYS A 91 -4.10 -8.25 11.11
CA LYS A 91 -4.41 -9.04 12.32
C LYS A 91 -5.32 -10.21 11.96
N MET A 92 -4.82 -11.44 12.10
CA MET A 92 -5.46 -12.64 11.54
C MET A 92 -5.17 -13.87 12.41
N SER A 93 -5.86 -14.99 12.19
CA SER A 93 -5.52 -16.30 12.75
C SER A 93 -4.48 -16.98 11.86
N ASP A 94 -4.92 -17.70 10.82
CA ASP A 94 -4.11 -18.71 10.13
C ASP A 94 -3.97 -18.37 8.64
N THR A 95 -2.78 -17.92 8.21
CA THR A 95 -2.66 -17.11 6.98
C THR A 95 -1.32 -17.09 6.23
N ARG A 96 -1.37 -16.63 4.97
CA ARG A 96 -0.20 -16.17 4.20
C ARG A 96 -0.32 -14.67 3.85
N VAL A 97 0.67 -13.87 4.25
CA VAL A 97 0.75 -12.44 3.90
C VAL A 97 1.77 -12.23 2.80
N ILE A 98 1.39 -11.44 1.79
CA ILE A 98 2.32 -10.90 0.78
C ILE A 98 2.18 -9.38 0.76
N THR A 99 3.26 -8.67 1.03
CA THR A 99 3.35 -7.21 0.84
C THR A 99 4.40 -6.93 -0.23
N ILE A 100 4.03 -6.18 -1.27
CA ILE A 100 4.91 -5.75 -2.34
C ILE A 100 4.88 -4.22 -2.39
N ALA A 101 6.03 -3.58 -2.25
CA ALA A 101 6.20 -2.15 -2.43
C ALA A 101 7.25 -1.92 -3.52
N ALA A 102 6.83 -1.37 -4.66
CA ALA A 102 7.71 -0.88 -5.72
C ALA A 102 7.72 0.65 -5.68
N ASN A 103 8.91 1.25 -5.59
CA ASN A 103 9.07 2.69 -5.54
C ASN A 103 10.15 3.12 -6.54
N LYS A 104 9.82 4.09 -7.39
CA LYS A 104 10.73 4.70 -8.36
C LYS A 104 10.72 6.21 -8.14
N THR A 105 11.88 6.79 -7.81
CA THR A 105 12.02 8.18 -7.34
C THR A 105 13.34 8.79 -7.84
N SER A 106 13.40 10.11 -8.06
CA SER A 106 14.67 10.85 -8.23
C SER A 106 15.32 11.13 -6.87
N ASP A 107 14.60 11.80 -5.97
CA ASP A 107 15.08 12.08 -4.59
C ASP A 107 14.37 11.22 -3.52
N THR A 108 15.11 10.75 -2.51
CA THR A 108 14.65 9.66 -1.63
C THR A 108 14.51 9.93 -0.14
N ARG A 109 13.33 9.58 0.40
CA ARG A 109 13.23 8.86 1.67
C ARG A 109 12.08 7.85 1.62
N VAL A 110 12.37 6.57 1.44
CA VAL A 110 11.35 5.51 1.35
C VAL A 110 11.25 4.74 2.67
N ILE A 111 10.03 4.46 3.12
CA ILE A 111 9.74 3.65 4.30
C ILE A 111 8.65 2.64 3.95
N THR A 112 8.95 1.34 4.11
CA THR A 112 7.95 0.26 4.03
C THR A 112 7.86 -0.41 5.39
N ILE A 113 6.66 -0.44 5.98
CA ILE A 113 6.38 -1.05 7.28
C ILE A 113 5.31 -2.13 7.08
N ALA A 114 5.62 -3.35 7.51
CA ALA A 114 4.65 -4.45 7.56
C ALA A 114 4.51 -4.93 9.02
N ALA A 115 3.37 -4.65 9.64
CA ALA A 115 3.04 -5.04 11.00
C ALA A 115 1.98 -6.14 10.97
N ASN A 116 2.34 -7.36 11.33
CA ASN A 116 1.44 -8.51 11.28
C ASN A 116 1.34 -9.15 12.67
N LYS A 117 0.11 -9.37 13.18
CA LYS A 117 -0.15 -10.11 14.43
C LYS A 117 -1.03 -11.32 14.12
N MET A 118 -0.45 -12.51 14.17
CA MET A 118 -1.04 -13.74 13.62
C MET A 118 -0.64 -14.98 14.43
N SER A 119 -1.44 -16.06 14.42
CA SER A 119 -1.16 -17.29 15.16
C SER A 119 -0.28 -18.27 14.39
N ASP A 120 -0.60 -18.57 13.12
CA ASP A 120 0.09 -19.63 12.38
C ASP A 120 0.28 -19.26 10.89
N THR A 121 1.52 -18.87 10.48
CA THR A 121 1.69 -18.06 9.26
C THR A 121 3.02 -18.13 8.50
N ARG A 122 2.95 -17.72 7.21
CA ARG A 122 4.10 -17.30 6.39
C ARG A 122 3.95 -15.86 5.89
N VAL A 123 4.95 -15.02 6.14
CA VAL A 123 5.01 -13.63 5.65
C VAL A 123 6.06 -13.51 4.54
N ILE A 124 5.70 -12.81 3.47
CA ILE A 124 6.63 -12.37 2.43
C ILE A 124 6.48 -10.86 2.26
N THR A 125 7.57 -10.13 2.45
CA THR A 125 7.64 -8.68 2.19
C THR A 125 8.71 -8.46 1.13
N ILE A 126 8.33 -7.84 0.02
CA ILE A 126 9.23 -7.45 -1.07
C ILE A 126 9.17 -5.94 -1.16
N ALA A 127 10.31 -5.28 -0.99
CA ALA A 127 10.46 -3.84 -1.20
C ALA A 127 11.55 -3.61 -2.25
N ALA A 128 11.18 -2.99 -3.37
CA ALA A 128 12.09 -2.64 -4.45
C ALA A 128 12.09 -1.11 -4.60
N ASN A 129 13.25 -0.49 -4.38
CA ASN A 129 13.44 0.96 -4.50
C ASN A 129 14.45 1.22 -5.61
N ILE A 130 14.05 1.92 -6.66
CA ILE A 130 14.90 2.27 -7.80
C ILE A 130 15.08 3.78 -7.81
N LEU A 131 16.27 4.22 -7.40
CA LEU A 131 16.76 5.58 -7.63
C LEU A 131 16.94 5.80 -9.13
N TRP A 132 16.36 6.87 -9.64
CA TRP A 132 16.65 7.38 -10.99
C TRP A 132 17.74 8.44 -10.85
N ALA A 133 18.99 7.99 -10.84
CA ALA A 133 20.10 8.86 -11.19
C ALA A 133 19.95 9.20 -12.68
N GLU A 134 19.95 10.49 -13.02
CA GLU A 134 20.20 10.89 -14.40
C GLU A 134 21.61 10.43 -14.77
N ILE A 135 21.69 9.55 -15.77
CA ILE A 135 22.94 9.31 -16.48
C ILE A 135 23.10 10.51 -17.42
N LEU A 136 23.84 11.51 -16.93
CA LEU A 136 24.43 12.59 -17.73
C LEU A 136 25.63 12.05 -18.52
#